data_AF-A0A523KN41-F1
#
_entry.id   AF-A0A523KN41-F1
#
_cell.length_a   1.000
_cell.length_b   1.000
_cell.length_c   1.000
_cell.angle_alpha   90.00
_cell.angle_beta   90.00
_cell.angle_gamma   90.00
#
_symmetry.space_group_name_H-M   'P 1'
#
loop_
_entity.id
_entity.type
_entity.pdbx_description
1 polymer ?
#
loop_
_entity_poly.entity_id
_entity_poly.type
_entity_poly.pdbx_seq_one_letter_code
_entity_poly.pdbx_strand_id
1 'polypeptide(L)'
;MIEAAAGGTLIGLAAVWLFASLGRIAGISGIVGQVIDRGVSVDWPVLFIVGLGIGGWLGAGLLGGLAVSLPDPTGWVLLVAGGVLVGFGTRLGSGCTSGHGVCGMARFSGRSIVATLTFVAVGMLTATVIH
;
A
#
# COMPACT_ATOMS: atom_id res chain seq x y z
N MET A 1 15.16 -4.87 -15.39
CA MET A 1 15.96 -4.53 -14.18
C MET A 1 16.04 -3.03 -13.92
N ILE A 2 16.34 -2.19 -14.92
CA ILE A 2 16.44 -0.72 -14.76
C ILE A 2 15.13 -0.10 -14.23
N GLU A 3 13.98 -0.54 -14.73
CA GLU A 3 12.67 -0.01 -14.31
C GLU A 3 12.33 -0.32 -12.85
N ALA A 4 12.65 -1.53 -12.37
CA ALA A 4 12.42 -1.91 -10.98
C ALA A 4 13.28 -1.08 -10.01
N ALA A 5 14.54 -0.82 -10.37
CA ALA A 5 15.44 0.03 -9.61
C ALA A 5 14.97 1.50 -9.60
N ALA A 6 14.54 2.02 -10.76
CA ALA A 6 14.00 3.37 -10.88
C ALA A 6 12.73 3.55 -10.03
N GLY A 7 11.77 2.62 -10.13
CA GLY A 7 10.56 2.63 -9.33
C GLY A 7 10.82 2.54 -7.83
N GLY A 8 11.72 1.65 -7.41
CA GLY A 8 12.13 1.53 -6.00
C GLY A 8 12.77 2.82 -5.47
N THR A 9 13.61 3.47 -6.27
CA THR A 9 14.24 4.75 -5.91
C THR A 9 13.20 5.86 -5.75
N LEU A 10 12.22 5.94 -6.65
CA LEU A 10 11.13 6.90 -6.57
C LEU A 10 10.26 6.70 -5.32
N ILE A 11 9.89 5.46 -5.00
CA ILE A 11 9.11 5.13 -3.78
C ILE A 11 9.92 5.49 -2.52
N GLY A 12 11.22 5.17 -2.52
CA GLY A 12 12.11 5.50 -1.41
C GLY A 12 12.24 7.02 -1.19
N LEU A 13 12.46 7.78 -2.27
CA LEU A 13 12.51 9.25 -2.21
C LEU A 13 11.20 9.85 -1.71
N ALA A 14 10.05 9.34 -2.19
CA ALA A 14 8.74 9.78 -1.72
C ALA A 14 8.54 9.50 -0.21
N ALA A 15 8.96 8.32 0.27
CA ALA A 15 8.88 7.97 1.69
C ALA A 15 9.78 8.86 2.56
N VAL A 16 11.00 9.14 2.11
CA VAL A 16 11.93 10.06 2.80
C VAL A 16 11.38 11.48 2.80
N TRP A 17 10.82 11.96 1.68
CA TRP A 17 10.21 13.28 1.60
C TRP A 17 9.05 13.43 2.57
N LEU A 18 8.17 12.43 2.66
CA LEU A 18 7.05 12.43 3.61
C LEU A 18 7.54 12.47 5.06
N PHE A 19 8.58 11.70 5.36
CA PHE A 19 9.19 11.68 6.68
C PHE A 19 9.89 13.01 7.02
N ALA A 20 10.60 13.62 6.07
CA ALA A 20 11.30 14.88 6.27
C ALA A 20 10.35 16.08 6.42
N SER A 21 9.25 16.10 5.66
CA SER A 21 8.29 17.21 5.68
C SER A 21 7.34 17.16 6.88
N LEU A 22 6.75 16.01 7.15
CA LEU A 22 5.70 15.86 8.16
C LEU A 22 6.14 15.09 9.41
N GLY A 23 7.33 14.48 9.42
CA GLY A 23 7.78 13.60 10.49
C GLY A 23 7.02 12.26 10.55
N ARG A 24 6.28 11.93 9.48
CA ARG A 24 5.34 10.79 9.46
C ARG A 24 5.83 9.65 8.59
N ILE A 25 5.44 8.44 8.98
CA ILE A 25 5.83 7.19 8.33
C ILE A 25 4.82 6.87 7.22
N ALA A 26 5.30 6.51 6.03
CA ALA A 26 4.45 6.11 4.91
C ALA A 26 3.83 4.72 5.16
N GLY A 27 2.59 4.69 5.64
CA GLY A 27 1.83 3.46 5.88
C GLY A 27 0.37 3.63 5.50
N ILE A 28 -0.02 3.15 4.32
CA ILE A 28 -1.32 3.45 3.71
C ILE A 28 -2.48 3.04 4.62
N SER A 29 -2.50 1.82 5.18
CA SER A 29 -3.58 1.39 6.09
C SER A 29 -3.69 2.26 7.35
N GLY A 30 -2.59 2.78 7.86
CA GLY A 30 -2.59 3.69 9.02
C GLY A 30 -3.05 5.10 8.66
N ILE A 31 -2.77 5.56 7.44
CA ILE A 31 -3.24 6.84 6.90
C ILE A 31 -4.75 6.78 6.64
N VAL A 32 -5.22 5.72 5.98
CA VAL A 32 -6.64 5.46 5.77
C VAL A 32 -7.37 5.31 7.11
N GLY A 33 -6.79 4.56 8.06
CA GLY A 33 -7.34 4.44 9.41
C GLY A 33 -7.51 5.78 10.14
N GLN A 34 -6.57 6.72 9.96
CA GLN A 34 -6.72 8.08 10.52
C GLN A 34 -7.91 8.84 9.92
N VAL A 35 -8.17 8.71 8.61
CA VAL A 35 -9.33 9.34 7.96
C VAL A 35 -10.64 8.72 8.46
N ILE A 36 -10.66 7.40 8.68
CA ILE A 36 -11.83 6.71 9.22
C ILE A 36 -12.08 7.12 10.67
N ASP A 37 -11.05 7.10 11.52
CA ASP A 37 -11.19 7.32 12.96
C ASP A 37 -11.41 8.80 13.32
N ARG A 38 -10.85 9.75 12.55
CA ARG A 38 -10.95 11.20 12.80
C ARG A 38 -11.95 11.93 11.89
N GLY A 39 -12.52 11.23 10.90
CA GLY A 39 -13.39 11.82 9.90
C GLY A 39 -12.63 12.46 8.72
N VAL A 40 -13.37 12.84 7.69
CA VAL A 40 -12.83 13.45 6.46
C VAL A 40 -12.59 14.95 6.69
N SER A 41 -11.45 15.28 7.28
CA SER A 41 -10.91 16.64 7.33
C SER A 41 -9.90 16.87 6.19
N VAL A 42 -9.71 18.11 5.76
CA VAL A 42 -8.67 18.48 4.78
C VAL A 42 -7.29 18.54 5.46
N ASP A 43 -6.93 17.44 6.12
CA ASP A 43 -5.63 17.25 6.75
C ASP A 43 -4.68 16.48 5.81
N TRP A 44 -3.42 16.37 6.21
CA TRP A 44 -2.40 15.62 5.47
C TRP A 44 -2.77 14.17 5.07
N PRO A 45 -3.59 13.37 5.82
CA PRO A 45 -3.93 12.01 5.41
C PRO A 45 -4.81 11.98 4.16
N VAL A 46 -5.79 12.88 4.09
CA VAL A 46 -6.69 12.99 2.93
C VAL A 46 -5.91 13.51 1.73
N LEU A 47 -5.07 14.54 1.92
CA LEU A 47 -4.18 15.04 0.86
C LEU A 47 -3.26 13.94 0.32
N PHE A 48 -2.72 13.09 1.20
CA PHE A 48 -1.88 11.95 0.79
C PHE A 48 -2.67 10.92 -0.02
N ILE A 49 -3.87 10.52 0.43
CA ILE A 49 -4.69 9.52 -0.26
C ILE A 49 -5.15 10.04 -1.63
N VAL A 50 -5.60 11.30 -1.69
CA VAL A 50 -6.00 11.95 -2.94
C VAL A 50 -4.80 12.06 -3.89
N GLY A 51 -3.64 12.49 -3.39
CA GLY A 51 -2.40 12.56 -4.17
C GLY A 51 -1.96 11.20 -4.70
N LEU A 52 -2.07 10.13 -3.89
CA LEU A 52 -1.79 8.75 -4.31
C LEU A 52 -2.73 8.30 -5.44
N GLY A 53 -4.02 8.59 -5.32
CA GLY A 53 -5.02 8.28 -6.34
C GLY A 53 -4.78 9.03 -7.65
N ILE A 54 -4.57 10.35 -7.57
CA ILE A 54 -4.27 11.20 -8.74
C ILE A 54 -2.95 10.75 -9.40
N GLY A 55 -1.92 10.47 -8.62
CA GLY A 55 -0.62 10.01 -9.14
C GLY A 55 -0.74 8.68 -9.90
N GLY A 56 -1.51 7.72 -9.36
CA GLY A 56 -1.79 6.46 -10.04
C GLY A 56 -2.59 6.65 -11.33
N TRP A 57 -3.62 7.51 -11.30
CA TRP A 57 -4.45 7.80 -12.47
C TRP A 57 -3.66 8.50 -13.59
N LEU A 58 -2.88 9.52 -13.26
CA LEU A 58 -2.01 10.21 -14.21
C LEU A 58 -0.94 9.27 -14.76
N GLY A 59 -0.31 8.45 -13.91
CA GLY A 59 0.66 7.45 -14.34
C GLY A 59 0.06 6.46 -15.34
N ALA A 60 -1.13 5.95 -15.06
CA ALA A 60 -1.85 5.06 -15.98
C ALA A 60 -2.19 5.76 -17.31
N GLY A 61 -2.60 7.03 -17.29
CA GLY A 61 -2.92 7.78 -18.50
C GLY A 61 -1.70 8.10 -19.37
N LEU A 62 -0.59 8.47 -18.75
CA LEU A 62 0.65 8.81 -19.47
C LEU A 62 1.34 7.57 -20.07
N LEU A 63 1.23 6.41 -19.40
CA LEU A 63 1.84 5.16 -19.83
C LEU A 63 0.92 4.29 -20.70
N GLY A 64 -0.27 4.80 -21.08
CA GLY A 64 -1.22 4.09 -21.93
C GLY A 64 -1.92 2.89 -21.27
N GLY A 65 -1.88 2.80 -19.95
CA GLY A 65 -2.39 1.69 -19.14
C GLY A 65 -3.84 1.83 -18.68
N LEU A 66 -4.65 2.68 -19.32
CA LEU A 66 -6.05 2.94 -18.91
C LEU A 66 -7.04 1.83 -19.28
N ALA A 67 -6.57 0.59 -19.44
CA ALA A 67 -7.42 -0.56 -19.69
C ALA A 67 -8.21 -0.90 -18.42
N VAL A 68 -9.47 -0.48 -18.37
CA VAL A 68 -10.38 -0.82 -17.28
C VAL A 68 -10.92 -2.22 -17.53
N SER A 69 -10.32 -3.22 -16.88
CA SER A 69 -10.85 -4.59 -16.85
C SER A 69 -11.79 -4.73 -15.66
N LEU A 70 -13.07 -4.90 -15.93
CA LEU A 70 -14.07 -5.17 -14.90
C LEU A 70 -14.02 -6.67 -14.53
N PRO A 71 -14.01 -7.02 -13.23
CA PRO A 71 -14.08 -8.41 -12.80
C PRO A 71 -15.44 -9.04 -13.13
N ASP A 72 -15.43 -10.34 -13.42
CA ASP A 72 -16.63 -11.17 -13.44
C ASP A 72 -17.31 -11.21 -12.05
N PRO A 73 -18.58 -11.65 -11.93
CA PRO A 73 -19.29 -11.69 -10.65
C PRO A 73 -18.54 -12.43 -9.53
N THR A 74 -17.87 -13.54 -9.87
CA THR A 74 -17.02 -14.30 -8.94
C THR A 74 -15.77 -13.50 -8.53
N GLY A 75 -15.20 -12.73 -9.47
CA GLY A 75 -14.07 -11.85 -9.21
C GLY A 75 -14.42 -10.73 -8.23
N TRP A 76 -15.64 -10.18 -8.31
CA TRP A 76 -16.13 -9.21 -7.33
C TRP A 76 -16.20 -9.78 -5.91
N VAL A 77 -16.69 -11.03 -5.77
CA VAL A 77 -16.74 -11.70 -4.46
C VAL A 77 -15.34 -11.87 -3.88
N LEU A 78 -14.37 -12.32 -4.69
CA LEU A 78 -12.98 -12.48 -4.27
C LEU A 78 -12.31 -11.16 -3.91
N LEU A 79 -12.57 -10.09 -4.66
CA LEU A 79 -12.04 -8.76 -4.36
C LEU A 79 -12.59 -8.18 -3.06
N VAL A 80 -13.89 -8.29 -2.83
CA VAL A 80 -14.51 -7.80 -1.58
C VAL A 80 -14.04 -8.64 -0.40
N ALA A 81 -14.08 -9.97 -0.50
CA ALA A 81 -13.63 -10.86 0.56
C ALA A 81 -12.12 -10.66 0.86
N GLY A 82 -11.29 -10.60 -0.18
CA GLY A 82 -9.86 -10.34 -0.06
C GLY A 82 -9.57 -8.97 0.56
N GLY A 83 -10.29 -7.92 0.14
CA GLY A 83 -10.18 -6.58 0.71
C GLY A 83 -10.50 -6.55 2.21
N VAL A 84 -11.57 -7.23 2.64
CA VAL A 84 -11.94 -7.33 4.06
C VAL A 84 -10.87 -8.11 4.85
N LEU A 85 -10.40 -9.25 4.34
CA LEU A 85 -9.37 -10.05 4.98
C LEU A 85 -8.05 -9.29 5.13
N VAL A 86 -7.62 -8.57 4.07
CA VAL A 86 -6.43 -7.72 4.11
C VAL A 86 -6.62 -6.55 5.07
N GLY A 87 -7.79 -5.90 5.05
CA GLY A 87 -8.12 -4.82 5.98
C GLY A 87 -8.01 -5.28 7.44
N PHE A 88 -8.62 -6.41 7.78
CA PHE A 88 -8.54 -7.02 9.10
C PHE A 88 -7.10 -7.41 9.46
N GLY A 89 -6.38 -8.08 8.55
CA GLY A 89 -5.00 -8.52 8.75
C GLY A 89 -4.03 -7.36 8.98
N THR A 90 -4.17 -6.25 8.25
CA THR A 90 -3.32 -5.07 8.46
C THR A 90 -3.60 -4.37 9.80
N ARG A 91 -4.84 -4.41 10.30
CA ARG A 91 -5.16 -3.90 11.64
C ARG A 91 -4.55 -4.79 12.73
N LEU A 92 -4.65 -6.11 12.58
CA LEU A 92 -4.05 -7.09 13.51
C LEU A 92 -2.52 -6.99 13.53
N GLY A 93 -1.90 -6.80 12.37
CA GLY A 93 -0.46 -6.62 12.21
C GLY A 93 0.06 -5.24 12.63
N SER A 94 -0.79 -4.33 13.12
CA SER A 94 -0.46 -2.94 13.45
C SER A 94 0.14 -2.13 12.29
N GLY A 95 -0.11 -2.55 11.05
CA GLY A 95 0.45 -1.93 9.86
C GLY A 95 0.24 -2.75 8.59
N CYS A 96 0.68 -2.17 7.47
CA CYS A 96 0.60 -2.77 6.14
C CYS A 96 2.01 -3.02 5.57
N THR A 97 2.08 -3.71 4.44
CA THR A 97 3.33 -4.00 3.73
C THR A 97 4.07 -2.73 3.29
N SER A 98 3.38 -1.64 2.95
CA SER A 98 4.05 -0.36 2.66
C SER A 98 4.75 0.23 3.91
N GLY A 99 4.10 0.17 5.07
CA GLY A 99 4.68 0.67 6.33
C GLY A 99 5.78 -0.22 6.91
N HIS A 100 5.52 -1.53 7.02
CA HIS A 100 6.51 -2.48 7.54
C HIS A 100 7.63 -2.76 6.53
N GLY A 101 7.29 -2.86 5.24
CA GLY A 101 8.25 -3.15 4.18
C GLY A 101 9.14 -1.96 3.86
N VAL A 102 8.57 -0.84 3.41
CA VAL A 102 9.38 0.31 2.95
C VAL A 102 10.05 1.00 4.13
N CYS A 103 9.27 1.53 5.08
CA CYS A 103 9.82 2.31 6.19
C CYS A 103 10.31 1.45 7.37
N GLY A 104 9.73 0.27 7.57
CA GLY A 104 9.99 -0.61 8.71
C GLY A 104 11.22 -1.52 8.55
N MET A 105 11.52 -1.98 7.33
CA MET A 105 12.76 -2.70 7.06
C MET A 105 13.95 -1.73 6.98
N ALA A 106 13.76 -0.52 6.43
CA ALA A 106 14.79 0.51 6.38
C ALA A 106 15.34 0.91 7.78
N ARG A 107 14.53 0.76 8.83
CA ARG A 107 14.92 0.99 10.23
C ARG A 107 15.40 -0.26 10.98
N PHE A 108 15.67 -1.36 10.29
CA PHE A 108 16.13 -2.63 10.85
C PHE A 108 15.29 -3.16 12.03
N SER A 109 13.97 -2.99 11.98
CA SER A 109 13.10 -3.54 13.05
C SER A 109 12.81 -5.02 12.81
N GLY A 110 13.24 -5.90 13.72
CA GLY A 110 12.99 -7.34 13.64
C GLY A 110 11.49 -7.69 13.48
N ARG A 111 10.61 -6.94 14.16
CA ARG A 111 9.15 -7.10 14.01
C ARG A 111 8.66 -6.82 12.60
N SER A 112 9.19 -5.78 11.94
CA SER A 112 8.81 -5.46 10.56
C SER A 112 9.33 -6.49 9.56
N ILE A 113 10.51 -7.04 9.80
CA ILE A 113 11.07 -8.09 8.94
C ILE A 113 10.18 -9.32 8.99
N VAL A 114 9.84 -9.81 10.19
CA VAL A 114 8.95 -10.96 10.36
C VAL A 114 7.58 -10.68 9.76
N ALA A 115 6.97 -9.52 10.02
CA ALA A 115 5.67 -9.15 9.45
C ALA A 115 5.71 -9.16 7.91
N THR A 116 6.74 -8.57 7.31
CA THR A 116 6.89 -8.48 5.85
C THR A 116 7.08 -9.87 5.25
N LEU A 117 7.93 -10.71 5.84
CA LEU A 117 8.15 -12.09 5.38
C LEU A 117 6.86 -12.91 5.43
N THR A 118 6.08 -12.82 6.51
CA THR A 118 4.80 -13.52 6.63
C THR A 118 3.81 -13.04 5.57
N PHE A 119 3.67 -11.73 5.34
CA PHE A 119 2.78 -11.19 4.30
C PHE A 119 3.18 -11.69 2.91
N VAL A 120 4.48 -11.66 2.59
CA VAL A 120 4.99 -12.12 1.29
C VAL A 120 4.78 -13.62 1.12
N ALA A 121 5.08 -14.43 2.14
CA ALA A 121 4.91 -15.89 2.08
C ALA A 121 3.43 -16.28 1.89
N VAL A 122 2.51 -15.68 2.64
CA VAL A 122 1.07 -15.94 2.50
C VAL A 122 0.54 -15.43 1.16
N GLY A 123 1.05 -14.30 0.66
CA GLY A 123 0.72 -13.78 -0.66
C GLY A 123 1.15 -14.73 -1.77
N MET A 124 2.37 -15.28 -1.70
CA MET A 124 2.87 -16.28 -2.64
C MET A 124 2.00 -17.55 -2.60
N LEU A 125 1.72 -18.09 -1.40
CA LEU A 125 0.88 -19.28 -1.24
C LEU A 125 -0.51 -19.06 -1.83
N THR A 126 -1.15 -17.95 -1.51
CA THR A 126 -2.47 -17.60 -2.06
C THR A 126 -2.42 -17.52 -3.58
N ALA A 127 -1.42 -16.83 -4.14
CA ALA A 127 -1.24 -16.72 -5.58
C ALA A 127 -1.06 -18.08 -6.26
N THR A 128 -0.30 -19.00 -5.65
CA THR A 128 -0.10 -20.36 -6.20
C THR A 128 -1.32 -21.28 -6.05
N VAL A 129 -2.25 -20.97 -5.15
CA VAL A 129 -3.47 -21.77 -4.94
C VAL A 129 -4.58 -21.34 -5.91
N ILE A 130 -4.63 -20.05 -6.27
CA ILE A 130 -5.66 -19.48 -7.16
C ILE A 130 -5.27 -19.50 -8.64
N HIS A 131 -3.98 -19.64 -8.96
CA HIS A 131 -3.45 -19.80 -10.32
C HIS A 131 -3.22 -21.27 -10.66
#